data_AF-A0A7M4DRV6-F1
#
_entry.id   AF-A0A7M4DRV6-F1
#
_cell.length_a   1.000
_cell.length_b   1.000
_cell.length_c   1.000
_cell.angle_alpha   90.00
_cell.angle_beta   90.00
_cell.angle_gamma   90.00
#
_symmetry.space_group_name_H-M   'P 1'
#
loop_
_entity.id
_entity.type
_entity.pdbx_description
1 polymer ?
#
loop_
_entity_poly.entity_id
_entity_poly.type
_entity_poly.pdbx_seq_one_letter_code
_entity_poly.pdbx_strand_id
1 'polypeptide(L)'
;MTHTRHHGAQSLRTRLQAPDPSARLQAALSAGTYPRPEYVEVLVERCAVEPDFYVRDMLTWALTRHGAPATVDRVLRELTSQIPQARSQSLHTLSKFGDPRTWPAITTALLQDDDAEVARAAWRAAVAVVPPDGVAELAEVLATQFDRGDHDVQRSLSRALVALGDPASAVVERAKAHPDTGVRRHAMATERLIENPDEGFEAAVHEANRVLALLGSPEVRE
;
A
#
# COMPACT_ATOMS: atom_id res chain seq x y z
N MET A 1 20.70 -34.37 -8.15
CA MET A 1 19.41 -33.62 -8.18
C MET A 1 19.55 -32.12 -7.87
N THR A 2 20.68 -31.64 -7.33
CA THR A 2 20.97 -30.22 -7.05
C THR A 2 21.20 -29.35 -8.29
N HIS A 3 21.70 -29.94 -9.38
CA HIS A 3 22.06 -29.24 -10.62
C HIS A 3 20.84 -28.65 -11.37
N THR A 4 19.71 -29.36 -11.36
CA THR A 4 18.48 -28.95 -12.06
C THR A 4 17.77 -27.76 -11.41
N ARG A 5 17.82 -27.66 -10.06
CA ARG A 5 17.20 -26.54 -9.31
C ARG A 5 17.90 -25.21 -9.61
N HIS A 6 19.23 -25.20 -9.65
CA HIS A 6 20.02 -24.00 -9.97
C HIS A 6 19.81 -23.53 -11.41
N HIS A 7 19.65 -24.47 -12.35
CA HIS A 7 19.37 -24.14 -13.75
C HIS A 7 18.00 -23.46 -13.94
N GLY A 8 16.98 -23.87 -13.18
CA GLY A 8 15.65 -23.26 -13.23
C GLY A 8 15.66 -21.79 -12.82
N ALA A 9 16.20 -21.49 -11.64
CA ALA A 9 16.28 -20.12 -11.12
C ALA A 9 17.11 -19.21 -12.03
N GLN A 10 18.26 -19.68 -12.53
CA GLN A 10 19.09 -18.90 -13.44
C GLN A 10 18.39 -18.62 -14.78
N SER A 11 17.69 -19.62 -15.33
CA SER A 11 16.88 -19.45 -16.55
C SER A 11 15.75 -18.42 -16.35
N LEU A 12 15.08 -18.43 -15.19
CA LEU A 12 14.08 -17.42 -14.86
C LEU A 12 14.70 -16.03 -14.77
N ARG A 13 15.85 -15.91 -14.08
CA ARG A 13 16.56 -14.63 -13.91
C ARG A 13 16.90 -14.00 -15.25
N THR A 14 17.48 -14.77 -16.19
CA THR A 14 17.79 -14.29 -17.53
C THR A 14 16.54 -13.79 -18.27
N ARG A 15 15.42 -14.53 -18.19
CA ARG A 15 14.17 -14.13 -18.86
C ARG A 15 13.54 -12.87 -18.25
N LEU A 16 13.63 -12.71 -16.93
CA LEU A 16 13.18 -11.50 -16.24
C LEU A 16 14.11 -10.29 -16.45
N GLN A 17 15.26 -10.47 -17.10
CA GLN A 17 16.14 -9.38 -17.52
C GLN A 17 16.00 -9.05 -19.01
N ALA A 18 15.08 -9.70 -19.73
CA ALA A 18 14.83 -9.41 -21.14
C ALA A 18 14.46 -7.93 -21.34
N PRO A 19 14.93 -7.26 -22.41
CA PRO A 19 14.60 -5.86 -22.68
C PRO A 19 13.10 -5.62 -22.87
N ASP A 20 12.40 -6.57 -23.51
CA ASP A 20 10.97 -6.50 -23.78
C ASP A 20 10.14 -6.80 -22.52
N PRO A 21 9.26 -5.87 -22.07
CA PRO A 21 8.36 -6.11 -20.94
C PRO A 21 7.41 -7.28 -21.18
N SER A 22 7.01 -7.57 -22.42
CA SER A 22 6.12 -8.70 -22.70
C SER A 22 6.80 -10.04 -22.41
N ALA A 23 8.08 -10.18 -22.80
CA ALA A 23 8.90 -11.34 -22.45
C ALA A 23 9.05 -11.51 -20.92
N ARG A 24 9.27 -10.41 -20.18
CA ARG A 24 9.35 -10.46 -18.71
C ARG A 24 8.01 -10.82 -18.07
N LEU A 25 6.91 -10.27 -18.57
CA LEU A 25 5.55 -10.58 -18.13
C LEU A 25 5.25 -12.07 -18.29
N GLN A 26 5.58 -12.65 -19.45
CA GLN A 26 5.43 -14.08 -19.71
C GLN A 26 6.32 -14.94 -18.79
N ALA A 27 7.53 -14.48 -18.48
CA ALA A 27 8.41 -15.18 -17.56
C ALA A 27 7.83 -15.21 -16.12
N ALA A 28 7.33 -14.08 -15.63
CA ALA A 28 6.65 -13.98 -14.34
C ALA A 28 5.37 -14.83 -14.30
N LEU A 29 4.53 -14.74 -15.34
CA LEU A 29 3.32 -15.56 -15.48
C LEU A 29 3.64 -17.05 -15.43
N SER A 30 4.66 -17.50 -16.16
CA SER A 30 5.12 -18.89 -16.16
C SER A 30 5.60 -19.33 -14.77
N ALA A 31 6.37 -18.49 -14.08
CA ALA A 31 6.85 -18.78 -12.72
C ALA A 31 5.71 -18.90 -11.71
N GLY A 32 4.65 -18.08 -11.83
CA GLY A 32 3.47 -18.20 -10.98
C GLY A 32 2.57 -19.38 -11.33
N THR A 33 2.47 -19.74 -12.61
CA THR A 33 1.68 -20.89 -13.08
C THR A 33 2.32 -22.21 -12.64
N TYR A 34 3.65 -22.28 -12.65
CA TYR A 34 4.43 -23.46 -12.27
C TYR A 34 5.42 -23.09 -11.15
N PRO A 35 4.92 -22.86 -9.92
CA PRO A 35 5.74 -22.33 -8.83
C PRO A 35 6.80 -23.33 -8.40
N ARG A 36 7.99 -22.81 -8.11
CA ARG A 36 9.12 -23.57 -7.56
C ARG A 36 9.78 -22.77 -6.45
N PRO A 37 10.14 -23.38 -5.30
CA PRO A 37 10.74 -22.64 -4.19
C PRO A 37 11.96 -21.79 -4.59
N GLU A 38 12.79 -22.28 -5.53
CA GLU A 38 13.96 -21.55 -6.01
C GLU A 38 13.65 -20.27 -6.82
N TYR A 39 12.40 -20.04 -7.24
CA TYR A 39 12.00 -18.83 -7.98
C TYR A 39 11.71 -17.64 -7.07
N VAL A 40 11.38 -17.86 -5.80
CA VAL A 40 11.01 -16.79 -4.87
C VAL A 40 12.09 -15.72 -4.80
N GLU A 41 13.36 -16.12 -4.64
CA GLU A 41 14.49 -15.18 -4.60
C GLU A 41 14.56 -14.32 -5.86
N VAL A 42 14.47 -14.96 -7.03
CA VAL A 42 14.57 -14.28 -8.34
C VAL A 42 13.41 -13.31 -8.58
N LEU A 43 12.20 -13.70 -8.17
CA LEU A 43 11.01 -12.86 -8.28
C LEU A 43 11.11 -11.64 -7.36
N VAL A 44 11.56 -11.81 -6.12
CA VAL A 44 11.75 -10.71 -5.17
C VAL A 44 12.86 -9.75 -5.63
N GLU A 45 14.00 -10.28 -6.09
CA GLU A 45 15.07 -9.47 -6.72
C GLU A 45 14.53 -8.63 -7.88
N ARG A 46 13.64 -9.20 -8.71
CA ARG A 46 13.08 -8.47 -9.85
C ARG A 46 12.05 -7.41 -9.43
N CYS A 47 11.25 -7.67 -8.40
CA CYS A 47 10.31 -6.67 -7.85
C CYS A 47 11.02 -5.35 -7.49
N ALA A 48 12.25 -5.42 -6.97
CA ALA A 48 13.02 -4.25 -6.57
C ALA A 48 13.37 -3.30 -7.72
N VAL A 49 13.42 -3.77 -8.97
CA VAL A 49 14.00 -3.02 -10.11
C VAL A 49 13.17 -3.04 -11.39
N GLU A 50 12.03 -3.75 -11.44
CA GLU A 50 11.17 -3.82 -12.62
C GLU A 50 10.49 -2.47 -12.93
N PRO A 51 10.77 -1.82 -14.08
CA PRO A 51 10.17 -0.54 -14.43
C PRO A 51 8.72 -0.65 -14.90
N ASP A 52 8.31 -1.79 -15.46
CA ASP A 52 6.97 -1.96 -16.03
C ASP A 52 5.93 -2.30 -14.96
N PHE A 53 4.84 -1.52 -14.90
CA PHE A 53 3.78 -1.70 -13.91
C PHE A 53 3.09 -3.06 -14.02
N TYR A 54 2.75 -3.50 -15.23
CA TYR A 54 2.06 -4.78 -15.43
C TYR A 54 2.96 -5.96 -15.08
N VAL A 55 4.26 -5.85 -15.33
CA VAL A 55 5.23 -6.86 -14.90
C VAL A 55 5.35 -6.89 -13.37
N ARG A 56 5.38 -5.74 -12.69
CA ARG A 56 5.37 -5.69 -11.21
C ARG A 56 4.14 -6.38 -10.60
N ASP A 57 2.97 -6.12 -11.15
CA ASP A 57 1.72 -6.77 -10.71
C ASP A 57 1.77 -8.28 -10.95
N MET A 58 2.30 -8.72 -12.09
CA MET A 58 2.47 -10.14 -12.40
C MET A 58 3.52 -10.83 -11.51
N LEU A 59 4.60 -10.13 -11.13
CA LEU A 59 5.59 -10.64 -10.17
C LEU A 59 4.95 -10.85 -8.80
N THR A 60 4.15 -9.89 -8.32
CA THR A 60 3.40 -10.02 -7.07
C THR A 60 2.41 -11.19 -7.15
N TRP A 61 1.66 -11.33 -8.24
CA TRP A 61 0.79 -12.48 -8.46
C TRP A 61 1.59 -13.79 -8.41
N ALA A 62 2.71 -13.87 -9.13
CA ALA A 62 3.55 -15.06 -9.15
C ALA A 62 4.06 -15.43 -7.75
N LEU A 63 4.50 -14.45 -6.96
CA LEU A 63 4.89 -14.65 -5.55
C LEU A 63 3.74 -15.23 -4.72
N THR A 64 2.51 -14.74 -4.88
CA THR A 64 1.35 -15.29 -4.15
C THR A 64 1.08 -16.76 -4.49
N ARG A 65 1.44 -17.23 -5.70
CA ARG A 65 1.32 -18.64 -6.11
C ARG A 65 2.34 -19.57 -5.45
N HIS A 66 3.43 -19.04 -4.88
CA HIS A 66 4.42 -19.82 -4.14
C HIS A 66 4.02 -20.08 -2.68
N GLY A 67 2.94 -19.44 -2.20
CA GLY A 67 2.41 -19.59 -0.85
C GLY A 67 3.15 -18.77 0.20
N ALA A 68 2.46 -18.51 1.32
CA ALA A 68 2.96 -17.63 2.38
C ALA A 68 4.26 -18.14 3.05
N PRO A 69 4.40 -19.42 3.45
CA PRO A 69 5.58 -19.87 4.19
C PRO A 69 6.91 -19.68 3.46
N ALA A 70 6.92 -19.82 2.13
CA ALA A 70 8.13 -19.65 1.35
C ALA A 70 8.42 -18.17 1.01
N THR A 71 7.39 -17.34 0.95
CA THR A 71 7.46 -15.99 0.37
C THR A 71 7.61 -14.90 1.44
N VAL A 72 6.83 -14.99 2.52
CA VAL A 72 6.74 -13.93 3.54
C VAL A 72 8.11 -13.63 4.15
N ASP A 73 8.83 -14.66 4.60
CA ASP A 73 10.15 -14.50 5.23
C ASP A 73 11.18 -13.80 4.33
N ARG A 74 11.10 -14.05 3.01
CA ARG A 74 12.01 -13.42 2.05
C ARG A 74 11.61 -11.96 1.79
N VAL A 75 10.33 -11.70 1.61
CA VAL A 75 9.79 -10.35 1.34
C VAL A 75 9.98 -9.42 2.53
N LEU A 76 9.89 -9.93 3.77
CA LEU A 76 10.14 -9.14 4.97
C LEU A 76 11.54 -8.49 5.00
N ARG A 77 12.55 -9.11 4.39
CA ARG A 77 13.92 -8.55 4.35
C ARG A 77 14.00 -7.27 3.53
N GLU A 78 13.18 -7.14 2.49
CA GLU A 78 13.17 -5.97 1.60
C GLU A 78 12.54 -4.73 2.24
N LEU A 79 11.83 -4.87 3.36
CA LEU A 79 11.24 -3.73 4.08
C LEU A 79 12.30 -2.74 4.59
N THR A 80 13.56 -3.16 4.70
CA THR A 80 14.70 -2.31 5.10
C THR A 80 15.58 -1.90 3.92
N SER A 81 15.17 -2.24 2.69
CA SER A 81 15.93 -1.90 1.48
C SER A 81 16.03 -0.39 1.29
N GLN A 82 17.18 0.06 0.80
CA GLN A 82 17.38 1.46 0.42
C GLN A 82 16.62 1.84 -0.86
N ILE A 83 16.13 0.84 -1.61
CA ILE A 83 15.37 1.05 -2.85
C ILE A 83 13.87 1.16 -2.48
N PRO A 84 13.22 2.32 -2.70
CA PRO A 84 11.80 2.49 -2.34
C PRO A 84 10.88 1.48 -3.05
N GLN A 85 11.16 1.17 -4.32
CA GLN A 85 10.40 0.15 -5.06
C GLN A 85 10.47 -1.24 -4.41
N ALA A 86 11.61 -1.62 -3.84
CA ALA A 86 11.73 -2.89 -3.14
C ALA A 86 10.84 -2.90 -1.88
N ARG A 87 10.83 -1.81 -1.10
CA ARG A 87 9.95 -1.67 0.06
C ARG A 87 8.48 -1.71 -0.35
N SER A 88 8.06 -0.89 -1.33
CA SER A 88 6.66 -0.77 -1.73
C SER A 88 6.10 -2.05 -2.38
N GLN A 89 6.87 -2.74 -3.23
CA GLN A 89 6.46 -4.04 -3.80
C GLN A 89 6.37 -5.14 -2.74
N SER A 90 7.26 -5.09 -1.75
CA SER A 90 7.25 -6.03 -0.65
C SER A 90 6.01 -5.85 0.23
N LEU A 91 5.72 -4.62 0.64
CA LEU A 91 4.49 -4.28 1.35
C LEU A 91 3.24 -4.66 0.53
N HIS A 92 3.23 -4.39 -0.78
CA HIS A 92 2.14 -4.79 -1.65
C HIS A 92 1.94 -6.32 -1.65
N THR A 93 3.02 -7.08 -1.73
CA THR A 93 2.97 -8.55 -1.67
C THR A 93 2.46 -9.04 -0.32
N LEU A 94 2.95 -8.47 0.80
CA LEU A 94 2.49 -8.83 2.15
C LEU A 94 0.99 -8.53 2.33
N SER A 95 0.50 -7.41 1.77
CA SER A 95 -0.93 -7.08 1.80
C SER A 95 -1.81 -8.08 1.05
N LYS A 96 -1.25 -8.85 0.10
CA LYS A 96 -1.99 -9.93 -0.59
C LYS A 96 -2.02 -11.23 0.21
N PHE A 97 -1.02 -11.46 1.05
CA PHE A 97 -1.01 -12.62 1.94
C PHE A 97 -1.88 -12.39 3.17
N GLY A 98 -1.92 -11.17 3.72
CA GLY A 98 -2.66 -10.87 4.94
C GLY A 98 -2.20 -11.70 6.14
N ASP A 99 -0.91 -12.06 6.18
CA ASP A 99 -0.35 -12.90 7.23
C ASP A 99 -0.12 -12.06 8.51
N PRO A 100 -0.84 -12.33 9.63
CA PRO A 100 -0.73 -11.54 10.85
C PRO A 100 0.69 -11.48 11.44
N ARG A 101 1.54 -12.47 11.12
CA ARG A 101 2.95 -12.50 11.56
C ARG A 101 3.78 -11.36 11.00
N THR A 102 3.28 -10.66 9.98
CA THR A 102 3.96 -9.54 9.33
C THR A 102 3.75 -8.21 10.08
N TRP A 103 2.75 -8.12 10.96
CA TRP A 103 2.41 -6.91 11.70
C TRP A 103 3.62 -6.26 12.40
N PRO A 104 4.48 -6.98 13.14
CA PRO A 104 5.62 -6.37 13.84
C PRO A 104 6.66 -5.72 12.90
N ALA A 105 6.65 -6.08 11.61
CA ALA A 105 7.58 -5.54 10.63
C ALA A 105 7.06 -4.27 9.93
N ILE A 106 5.75 -3.96 10.03
CA ILE A 106 5.15 -2.76 9.44
C ILE A 106 5.30 -1.61 10.43
N THR A 107 6.48 -0.98 10.40
CA THR A 107 6.86 0.07 11.36
C THR A 107 6.23 1.43 11.03
N THR A 108 6.17 2.33 12.02
CA THR A 108 5.80 3.75 11.81
C THR A 108 6.64 4.42 10.73
N ALA A 109 7.93 4.09 10.61
CA ALA A 109 8.79 4.61 9.56
C ALA A 109 8.34 4.21 8.15
N LEU A 110 7.74 3.03 7.97
CA LEU A 110 7.14 2.63 6.69
C LEU A 110 5.79 3.32 6.46
N LEU A 111 4.98 3.49 7.51
CA LEU A 111 3.69 4.19 7.44
C LEU A 111 3.85 5.69 7.13
N GLN A 112 5.01 6.26 7.44
CA GLN A 112 5.35 7.67 7.23
C GLN A 112 6.49 7.85 6.22
N ASP A 113 6.90 6.80 5.50
CA ASP A 113 8.06 6.81 4.57
C ASP A 113 7.97 7.99 3.61
N ASP A 114 9.08 8.65 3.30
CA ASP A 114 9.10 9.82 2.41
C ASP A 114 8.60 9.49 1.00
N ASP A 115 8.82 8.25 0.54
CA ASP A 115 8.28 7.76 -0.71
C ASP A 115 6.78 7.44 -0.57
N ALA A 116 5.96 8.15 -1.34
CA ALA A 116 4.51 8.03 -1.28
C ALA A 116 4.00 6.63 -1.63
N GLU A 117 4.65 5.91 -2.55
CA GLU A 117 4.23 4.55 -2.91
C GLU A 117 4.57 3.55 -1.80
N VAL A 118 5.65 3.77 -1.06
CA VAL A 118 5.96 2.99 0.15
C VAL A 118 4.90 3.23 1.22
N ALA A 119 4.60 4.48 1.56
CA ALA A 119 3.59 4.81 2.56
C ALA A 119 2.21 4.22 2.21
N ARG A 120 1.75 4.38 0.95
CA ARG A 120 0.48 3.81 0.46
C ARG A 120 0.45 2.28 0.50
N ALA A 121 1.57 1.62 0.21
CA ALA A 121 1.67 0.18 0.33
C ALA A 121 1.65 -0.26 1.80
N ALA A 122 2.31 0.50 2.69
CA ALA A 122 2.35 0.25 4.13
C ALA A 122 0.96 0.36 4.75
N TRP A 123 0.17 1.39 4.40
CA TRP A 123 -1.19 1.54 4.91
C TRP A 123 -2.08 0.36 4.53
N ARG A 124 -2.02 -0.07 3.26
CA ARG A 124 -2.77 -1.25 2.79
C ARG A 124 -2.34 -2.54 3.50
N ALA A 125 -1.04 -2.72 3.69
CA ALA A 125 -0.51 -3.90 4.39
C ALA A 125 -0.91 -3.90 5.86
N ALA A 126 -0.78 -2.75 6.54
CA ALA A 126 -1.11 -2.58 7.95
C ALA A 126 -2.58 -2.90 8.24
N VAL A 127 -3.50 -2.29 7.48
CA VAL A 127 -4.94 -2.55 7.60
C VAL A 127 -5.28 -4.04 7.42
N ALA A 128 -4.57 -4.75 6.55
CA ALA A 128 -4.83 -6.16 6.28
C ALA A 128 -4.43 -7.10 7.44
N VAL A 129 -3.54 -6.65 8.35
CA VAL A 129 -2.92 -7.54 9.35
C VAL A 129 -2.92 -6.98 10.78
N VAL A 130 -3.39 -5.75 11.00
CA VAL A 130 -3.45 -5.11 12.32
C VAL A 130 -4.31 -5.95 13.27
N PRO A 131 -3.80 -6.29 14.48
CA PRO A 131 -4.60 -7.00 15.46
C PRO A 131 -5.67 -6.08 16.07
N PRO A 132 -6.79 -6.61 16.61
CA PRO A 132 -7.90 -5.79 17.11
C PRO A 132 -7.50 -4.71 18.14
N ASP A 133 -6.50 -4.98 18.97
CA ASP A 133 -5.98 -4.06 19.99
C ASP A 133 -5.05 -2.98 19.42
N GLY A 134 -4.52 -3.15 18.20
CA GLY A 134 -3.66 -2.19 17.51
C GLY A 134 -4.41 -1.22 16.58
N VAL A 135 -5.70 -1.42 16.33
CA VAL A 135 -6.47 -0.65 15.34
C VAL A 135 -6.51 0.85 15.68
N ALA A 136 -6.72 1.18 16.96
CA ALA A 136 -6.77 2.57 17.40
C ALA A 136 -5.42 3.28 17.25
N GLU A 137 -4.32 2.62 17.63
CA GLU A 137 -2.97 3.18 17.46
C GLU A 137 -2.62 3.39 15.98
N LEU A 138 -2.95 2.43 15.12
CA LEU A 138 -2.77 2.57 13.68
C LEU A 138 -3.57 3.76 13.13
N ALA A 139 -4.82 3.95 13.56
CA ALA A 139 -5.63 5.08 13.15
C ALA A 139 -4.99 6.42 13.53
N GLU A 140 -4.43 6.55 14.74
CA GLU A 140 -3.69 7.76 15.16
C GLU A 140 -2.47 8.03 14.27
N VAL A 141 -1.68 6.99 13.96
CA VAL A 141 -0.52 7.13 13.07
C VAL A 141 -0.97 7.58 11.67
N LEU A 142 -2.02 6.97 11.11
CA LEU A 142 -2.55 7.34 9.80
C LEU A 142 -3.12 8.76 9.78
N ALA A 143 -3.76 9.22 10.86
CA ALA A 143 -4.28 10.58 10.95
C ALA A 143 -3.18 11.65 10.84
N THR A 144 -1.93 11.34 11.22
CA THR A 144 -0.79 12.26 11.02
C THR A 144 -0.45 12.48 9.54
N GLN A 145 -0.99 11.68 8.63
CA GLN A 145 -0.71 11.72 7.20
C GLN A 145 -1.81 12.45 6.39
N PHE A 146 -2.81 13.05 7.05
CA PHE A 146 -3.78 13.89 6.34
C PHE A 146 -3.08 15.03 5.57
N ASP A 147 -3.72 15.45 4.47
CA ASP A 147 -3.17 16.36 3.44
C ASP A 147 -1.84 15.95 2.78
N ARG A 148 -1.37 14.71 2.97
CA ARG A 148 -0.14 14.24 2.32
C ARG A 148 -0.34 14.01 0.82
N GLY A 149 0.54 14.60 0.02
CA GLY A 149 0.69 14.30 -1.40
C GLY A 149 -0.51 14.72 -2.25
N ASP A 150 -0.63 14.11 -3.42
CA ASP A 150 -1.73 14.37 -4.35
C ASP A 150 -3.03 13.63 -3.96
N HIS A 151 -4.08 13.82 -4.76
CA HIS A 151 -5.38 13.19 -4.52
C HIS A 151 -5.33 11.65 -4.53
N ASP A 152 -4.39 11.01 -5.24
CA ASP A 152 -4.27 9.56 -5.26
C ASP A 152 -3.65 9.03 -3.96
N VAL A 153 -2.67 9.75 -3.40
CA VAL A 153 -2.13 9.48 -2.05
C VAL A 153 -3.22 9.68 -1.01
N GLN A 154 -3.91 10.82 -1.05
CA GLN A 154 -4.97 11.15 -0.10
C GLN A 154 -6.11 10.12 -0.15
N ARG A 155 -6.59 9.77 -1.35
CA ARG A 155 -7.59 8.70 -1.55
C ARG A 155 -7.15 7.37 -0.94
N SER A 156 -5.86 7.04 -1.04
CA SER A 156 -5.33 5.80 -0.47
C SER A 156 -5.34 5.82 1.06
N LEU A 157 -5.04 6.98 1.66
CA LEU A 157 -5.13 7.17 3.11
C LEU A 157 -6.59 7.07 3.59
N SER A 158 -7.52 7.77 2.93
CA SER A 158 -8.95 7.71 3.28
C SER A 158 -9.48 6.29 3.23
N ARG A 159 -9.12 5.52 2.19
CA ARG A 159 -9.52 4.11 2.08
C ARG A 159 -8.95 3.24 3.21
N ALA A 160 -7.72 3.52 3.66
CA ALA A 160 -7.12 2.82 4.78
C ALA A 160 -7.88 3.14 6.08
N LEU A 161 -8.18 4.41 6.34
CA LEU A 161 -8.95 4.84 7.51
C LEU A 161 -10.38 4.26 7.50
N VAL A 162 -11.08 4.30 6.36
CA VAL A 162 -12.41 3.68 6.20
C VAL A 162 -12.37 2.19 6.55
N ALA A 163 -11.32 1.48 6.11
CA ALA A 163 -11.18 0.05 6.37
C ALA A 163 -10.86 -0.30 7.84
N LEU A 164 -10.42 0.65 8.66
CA LEU A 164 -10.22 0.46 10.11
C LEU A 164 -11.52 0.56 10.92
N GLY A 165 -12.60 1.11 10.34
CA GLY A 165 -13.90 1.23 11.00
C GLY A 165 -13.94 2.24 12.15
N ASP A 166 -14.76 1.98 13.17
CA ASP A 166 -15.09 2.93 14.26
C ASP A 166 -13.88 3.61 14.94
N PRO A 167 -12.75 2.94 15.21
CA PRO A 167 -11.58 3.62 15.77
C PRO A 167 -11.05 4.77 14.89
N ALA A 168 -11.19 4.67 13.57
CA ALA A 168 -10.79 5.73 12.65
C ALA A 168 -11.76 6.92 12.68
N SER A 169 -13.06 6.70 12.88
CA SER A 169 -14.06 7.77 12.92
C SER A 169 -13.70 8.84 13.97
N ALA A 170 -13.25 8.41 15.15
CA ALA A 170 -12.86 9.34 16.22
C ALA A 170 -11.65 10.21 15.87
N VAL A 171 -10.66 9.68 15.13
CA VAL A 171 -9.48 10.44 14.72
C VAL A 171 -9.78 11.37 13.54
N VAL A 172 -10.65 10.94 12.62
CA VAL A 172 -11.15 11.77 11.52
C VAL A 172 -11.93 12.97 12.04
N GLU A 173 -12.81 12.76 13.02
CA GLU A 173 -13.57 13.86 13.64
C GLU A 173 -12.66 14.94 14.25
N ARG A 174 -11.60 14.53 14.94
CA ARG A 174 -10.63 15.50 15.47
C ARG A 174 -9.86 16.23 14.37
N ALA A 175 -9.51 15.55 13.29
CA ALA A 175 -8.77 16.15 12.18
C ALA A 175 -9.59 17.22 11.41
N LYS A 176 -10.92 17.15 11.44
CA LYS A 176 -11.80 18.20 10.91
C LYS A 176 -11.67 19.55 11.63
N ALA A 177 -11.13 19.57 12.85
CA ALA A 177 -10.85 20.78 13.63
C ALA A 177 -9.38 21.23 13.55
N HIS A 178 -8.54 20.59 12.72
CA HIS A 178 -7.12 20.90 12.61
C HIS A 178 -6.89 22.35 12.11
N PRO A 179 -5.85 23.07 12.57
CA PRO A 179 -5.57 24.44 12.10
C PRO A 179 -5.24 24.52 10.60
N ASP A 180 -4.63 23.48 10.04
CA ASP A 180 -4.37 23.37 8.60
C ASP A 180 -5.65 23.07 7.81
N THR A 181 -5.96 23.92 6.83
CA THR A 181 -7.16 23.80 5.98
C THR A 181 -7.13 22.57 5.08
N GLY A 182 -5.95 22.15 4.62
CA GLY A 182 -5.80 20.94 3.83
C GLY A 182 -6.10 19.69 4.64
N VAL A 183 -5.62 19.63 5.89
CA VAL A 183 -5.96 18.54 6.81
C VAL A 183 -7.47 18.50 7.07
N ARG A 184 -8.11 19.64 7.36
CA ARG A 184 -9.57 19.68 7.53
C ARG A 184 -10.30 19.18 6.30
N ARG A 185 -9.93 19.64 5.11
CA ARG A 185 -10.55 19.24 3.84
C ARG A 185 -10.45 17.73 3.63
N HIS A 186 -9.27 17.16 3.79
CA HIS A 186 -9.05 15.74 3.60
C HIS A 186 -9.79 14.91 4.67
N ALA A 187 -9.81 15.36 5.92
CA ALA A 187 -10.59 14.72 6.99
C ALA A 187 -12.10 14.72 6.68
N MET A 188 -12.66 15.85 6.24
CA MET A 188 -14.08 15.96 5.84
C MET A 188 -14.41 15.07 4.63
N ALA A 189 -13.52 15.00 3.64
CA ALA A 189 -13.68 14.08 2.52
C ALA A 189 -13.64 12.62 2.98
N THR A 190 -12.82 12.30 3.97
CA THR A 190 -12.70 10.94 4.53
C THR A 190 -13.92 10.56 5.35
N GLU A 191 -14.43 11.44 6.22
CA GLU A 191 -15.68 11.24 6.96
C GLU A 191 -16.82 10.91 5.99
N ARG A 192 -16.93 11.68 4.90
CA ARG A 192 -17.96 11.46 3.89
C ARG A 192 -17.86 10.09 3.21
N LEU A 193 -16.66 9.57 3.00
CA LEU A 193 -16.45 8.20 2.52
C LEU A 193 -16.76 7.12 3.56
N ILE A 194 -16.60 7.42 4.86
CA ILE A 194 -17.05 6.53 5.95
C ILE A 194 -18.57 6.43 5.92
N GLU A 195 -19.27 7.56 5.75
CA GLU A 195 -20.74 7.61 5.67
C GLU A 195 -21.30 7.06 4.37
N ASN A 196 -20.60 7.27 3.24
CA ASN A 196 -21.02 6.91 1.89
C ASN A 196 -19.91 6.16 1.15
N PRO A 197 -19.70 4.85 1.42
CA PRO A 197 -18.58 4.08 0.86
C PRO A 197 -18.56 3.96 -0.67
N ASP A 198 -19.70 4.15 -1.33
CA ASP A 198 -19.84 4.10 -2.80
C ASP A 198 -19.46 5.43 -3.48
N GLU A 199 -19.26 6.51 -2.72
CA GLU A 199 -18.90 7.82 -3.27
C GLU A 199 -17.44 7.85 -3.76
N GLY A 200 -17.20 8.55 -4.86
CA GLY A 200 -15.85 8.78 -5.36
C GLY A 200 -15.12 9.83 -4.51
N PHE A 201 -13.84 9.60 -4.21
CA PHE A 201 -13.04 10.53 -3.41
C PHE A 201 -13.02 11.97 -3.96
N GLU A 202 -12.99 12.15 -5.28
CA GLU A 202 -13.05 13.49 -5.89
C GLU A 202 -14.37 14.22 -5.54
N ALA A 203 -15.50 13.52 -5.58
CA ALA A 203 -16.79 14.08 -5.19
C ALA A 203 -16.79 14.47 -3.70
N ALA A 204 -16.21 13.62 -2.85
CA ALA A 204 -16.07 13.91 -1.43
C ALA A 204 -15.19 15.14 -1.16
N VAL A 205 -14.09 15.32 -1.92
CA VAL A 205 -13.23 16.50 -1.84
C VAL A 205 -13.94 17.76 -2.33
N HIS A 206 -14.70 17.68 -3.42
CA HIS A 206 -15.51 18.80 -3.90
C HIS A 206 -16.52 19.26 -2.84
N GLU A 207 -17.16 18.31 -2.17
CA GLU A 207 -18.09 18.59 -1.10
C GLU A 207 -17.40 19.23 0.12
N ALA A 208 -16.26 18.68 0.55
CA ALA A 208 -15.48 19.24 1.65
C ALA A 208 -15.07 20.70 1.37
N ASN A 209 -14.66 21.01 0.14
CA ASN A 209 -14.35 22.37 -0.29
C ASN A 209 -15.55 23.32 -0.19
N ARG A 210 -16.74 22.84 -0.60
CA ARG A 210 -17.99 23.61 -0.51
C ARG A 210 -18.31 23.98 0.94
N VAL A 211 -18.23 23.01 1.85
CA VAL A 211 -18.52 23.24 3.27
C VAL A 211 -17.50 24.21 3.89
N LEU A 212 -16.21 24.06 3.59
CA LEU A 212 -15.17 24.98 4.08
C LEU A 212 -15.36 26.41 3.58
N ALA A 213 -15.78 26.61 2.34
CA ALA A 213 -16.05 27.94 1.79
C ALA A 213 -17.24 28.62 2.50
N LEU A 214 -18.28 27.86 2.85
CA LEU A 214 -19.44 28.37 3.59
C LEU A 214 -19.05 28.78 5.02
N LEU A 215 -18.24 27.96 5.72
CA LEU A 215 -17.76 28.27 7.08
C LEU A 215 -16.81 29.48 7.13
N GLY A 216 -16.10 29.77 6.04
CA GLY A 216 -15.20 30.91 5.93
C GLY A 216 -15.86 32.21 5.44
N SER A 217 -17.16 32.20 5.12
CA SER A 217 -17.87 33.38 4.64
C SER A 217 -18.16 34.34 5.81
N PRO A 218 -17.88 35.65 5.68
CA PRO A 218 -18.18 36.61 6.76
C PRO A 218 -19.70 36.67 7.01
N GLU A 219 -20.09 36.67 8.28
CA GLU A 219 -21.49 36.91 8.66
C GLU A 219 -21.93 38.28 8.13
N VAL A 220 -22.95 38.28 7.26
CA VAL A 220 -23.65 39.51 6.89
C VAL A 220 -24.43 39.93 8.13
N ARG A 221 -23.91 40.89 8.89
CA ARG A 221 -24.66 41.55 9.96
C ARG A 221 -25.69 42.47 9.32
N GLU A 222 -26.96 42.12 9.43
CA GLU A 222 -28.10 43.02 9.17
C GLU A 222 -28.18 44.15 10.20
#